data_AF-A4U5K0-F1
#
_entry.id   AF-A4U5K0-F1
#
_cell.length_a   1.000
_cell.length_b   1.000
_cell.length_c   1.000
_cell.angle_alpha   90.00
_cell.angle_beta   90.00
_cell.angle_gamma   90.00
#
_symmetry.space_group_name_H-M   'P 1'
#
loop_
_entity.id
_entity.type
_entity.pdbx_description
1 polymer ?
#
loop_
_entity_poly.entity_id
_entity_poly.type
_entity_poly.pdbx_seq_one_letter_code
_entity_poly.pdbx_strand_id
1 'polypeptide(L)'
;MNRLSTLIAFSLLLLAAPGALALEKPRDWQPPPIESVPNHREMWRSVIIELGRYAKSRKPDFVVLVRNGSELVVKGEREAEWDEVQDPDGRFFEKRHPLGQPFRPYVNAIDGLVLDNLYCGPEAFGKPLDKAIQEQRDLDRVLADERAKGIHRPATPQPLGPFSIDPVEELRRAAEVKRQAEKLERQRRTIYAVDAIRQAGRRILSLESCKTAKESQSAYADAVRDKVLTYAHSGNDTLNLIPSGHPWGENPAPIPTLNQARNWLPVLRADQFGSKAEWVTALERSNHDMLLVDVAYRGVDGLAFADTLRLKYKKLGSRRLVFAVLSLGRAYDWRWYWQKDWQTGSPPFLFAPDEADPGAYVTRMEDAKWKELLGKTLEGIIKAGFDGVVLDDTDTYLWFEELMPLR
;
A
#
# COMPACT_ATOMS: atom_id res chain seq x y z
N MET A 1 -25.22 -49.33 -27.47
CA MET A 1 -25.65 -48.16 -26.68
C MET A 1 -24.99 -48.25 -25.31
N ASN A 2 -23.89 -47.54 -25.11
CA ASN A 2 -23.26 -47.30 -23.79
C ASN A 2 -22.43 -46.03 -23.94
N ARG A 3 -22.91 -44.91 -23.39
CA ARG A 3 -22.13 -43.68 -23.26
C ARG A 3 -21.69 -43.57 -21.81
N LEU A 4 -20.39 -43.76 -21.57
CA LEU A 4 -19.75 -43.42 -20.31
C LEU A 4 -19.88 -41.91 -20.09
N SER A 5 -20.40 -41.54 -18.92
CA SER A 5 -20.43 -40.16 -18.44
C SER A 5 -19.17 -39.94 -17.61
N THR A 6 -18.25 -39.11 -18.13
CA THR A 6 -17.04 -38.72 -17.41
C THR A 6 -17.37 -37.52 -16.54
N LEU A 7 -17.54 -37.75 -15.24
CA LEU A 7 -17.57 -36.72 -14.21
C LEU A 7 -16.16 -36.13 -14.07
N ILE A 8 -15.97 -34.91 -14.59
CA ILE A 8 -14.77 -34.11 -14.31
C ILE A 8 -14.97 -33.48 -12.94
N ALA A 9 -14.32 -34.07 -11.94
CA ALA A 9 -14.19 -33.47 -10.61
C ALA A 9 -13.33 -32.20 -10.72
N PHE A 10 -13.96 -31.03 -10.60
CA PHE A 10 -13.26 -29.78 -10.36
C PHE A 10 -12.72 -29.84 -8.92
N SER A 11 -11.45 -30.17 -8.78
CA SER A 11 -10.72 -30.00 -7.52
C SER A 11 -10.68 -28.51 -7.19
N LEU A 12 -11.48 -28.09 -6.21
CA LEU A 12 -11.34 -26.81 -5.53
C LEU A 12 -9.96 -26.77 -4.86
N LEU A 13 -9.00 -26.06 -5.47
CA LEU A 13 -7.85 -25.57 -4.72
C LEU A 13 -8.36 -24.46 -3.79
N LEU A 14 -8.32 -24.73 -2.49
CA LEU A 14 -8.35 -23.68 -1.47
C LEU A 14 -7.12 -22.79 -1.68
N LEU A 15 -7.31 -21.62 -2.30
CA LEU A 15 -6.36 -20.53 -2.23
C LEU A 15 -6.45 -19.91 -0.83
N ALA A 16 -5.68 -20.46 0.10
CA ALA A 16 -5.25 -19.69 1.26
C ALA A 16 -4.40 -18.53 0.72
N ALA A 17 -4.78 -17.29 0.99
CA ALA A 17 -3.99 -16.12 0.65
C ALA A 17 -2.57 -16.31 1.21
N PRO A 18 -1.53 -16.38 0.36
CA PRO A 18 -0.17 -16.37 0.85
C PRO A 18 0.10 -14.94 1.35
N GLY A 19 0.45 -14.81 2.63
CA GLY A 19 1.12 -13.60 3.08
C GLY A 19 2.39 -13.44 2.26
N ALA A 20 2.55 -12.28 1.61
CA ALA A 20 3.73 -11.84 0.84
C ALA A 20 4.71 -12.99 0.53
N LEU A 21 4.33 -13.88 -0.40
CA LEU A 21 5.34 -14.76 -1.00
C LEU A 21 6.24 -13.82 -1.77
N ALA A 22 7.46 -13.63 -1.28
CA ALA A 22 8.50 -12.86 -1.92
C ALA A 22 8.55 -13.29 -3.39
N LEU A 23 8.36 -12.34 -4.31
CA LEU A 23 8.57 -12.54 -5.74
C LEU A 23 9.89 -13.31 -5.92
N GLU A 24 9.87 -14.48 -6.57
CA GLU A 24 11.08 -15.29 -6.74
C GLU A 24 12.17 -14.45 -7.41
N LYS A 25 13.37 -14.46 -6.81
CA LYS A 25 14.52 -13.78 -7.40
C LYS A 25 14.79 -14.36 -8.79
N PRO A 26 15.15 -13.54 -9.80
CA PRO A 26 15.61 -14.06 -11.07
C PRO A 26 16.75 -15.05 -10.85
N ARG A 27 16.73 -16.20 -11.56
CA ARG A 27 17.66 -17.34 -11.30
C ARG A 27 19.13 -16.96 -11.32
N ASP A 28 19.51 -16.00 -12.17
CA ASP A 28 20.90 -15.54 -12.35
C ASP A 28 21.19 -14.20 -11.63
N TRP A 29 20.29 -13.74 -10.76
CA TRP A 29 20.49 -12.49 -10.03
C TRP A 29 21.61 -12.62 -9.00
N GLN A 30 22.61 -11.74 -9.13
CA GLN A 30 23.64 -11.52 -8.11
C GLN A 30 23.44 -10.14 -7.49
N PRO A 31 23.38 -10.03 -6.15
CA PRO A 31 23.30 -8.72 -5.52
C PRO A 31 24.55 -7.91 -5.86
N PRO A 32 24.42 -6.59 -6.10
CA PRO A 32 25.56 -5.74 -6.33
C PRO A 32 26.39 -5.59 -5.04
N PRO A 33 27.65 -5.14 -5.11
CA PRO A 33 28.42 -4.76 -3.93
C PRO A 33 27.63 -3.81 -3.04
N ILE A 34 27.77 -3.94 -1.72
CA ILE A 34 26.96 -3.19 -0.73
C ILE A 34 27.13 -1.67 -0.93
N GLU A 35 28.34 -1.24 -1.29
CA GLU A 35 28.69 0.15 -1.60
C GLU A 35 27.96 0.69 -2.84
N SER A 36 27.44 -0.18 -3.70
CA SER A 36 26.69 0.19 -4.91
C SER A 36 25.19 -0.02 -4.80
N VAL A 37 24.69 -0.46 -3.64
CA VAL A 37 23.24 -0.61 -3.42
C VAL A 37 22.58 0.77 -3.46
N PRO A 38 21.57 0.99 -4.32
CA PRO A 38 20.90 2.28 -4.41
C PRO A 38 19.97 2.54 -3.22
N ASN A 39 19.79 3.81 -2.86
CA ASN A 39 18.79 4.21 -1.88
C ASN A 39 17.39 4.24 -2.52
N HIS A 40 16.73 3.07 -2.57
CA HIS A 40 15.40 2.97 -3.15
C HIS A 40 14.36 3.85 -2.44
N ARG A 41 14.44 4.01 -1.11
CA ARG A 41 13.48 4.84 -0.38
C ARG A 41 13.54 6.30 -0.81
N GLU A 42 14.74 6.86 -0.98
CA GLU A 42 14.93 8.21 -1.52
C GLU A 42 14.37 8.33 -2.94
N MET A 43 14.68 7.36 -3.82
CA MET A 43 14.18 7.36 -5.20
C MET A 43 12.64 7.41 -5.24
N TRP A 44 11.99 6.59 -4.43
CA TRP A 44 10.53 6.54 -4.33
C TRP A 44 9.94 7.79 -3.70
N ARG A 45 10.56 8.32 -2.64
CA ARG A 45 10.17 9.61 -2.05
C ARG A 45 10.25 10.72 -3.09
N SER A 46 11.31 10.79 -3.90
CA SER A 46 11.46 11.81 -4.95
C SER A 46 10.32 11.76 -5.96
N VAL A 47 10.01 10.57 -6.49
CA VAL A 47 8.92 10.42 -7.48
C VAL A 47 7.56 10.80 -6.88
N ILE A 48 7.25 10.37 -5.65
CA ILE A 48 6.00 10.72 -4.97
C ILE A 48 5.92 12.23 -4.71
N ILE A 49 7.03 12.87 -4.30
CA ILE A 49 7.10 14.32 -4.11
C ILE A 49 6.86 15.05 -5.44
N GLU A 50 7.48 14.60 -6.52
CA GLU A 50 7.33 15.17 -7.85
C GLU A 50 5.88 15.07 -8.35
N LEU A 51 5.27 13.88 -8.26
CA LEU A 51 3.87 13.65 -8.63
C LEU A 51 2.91 14.47 -7.76
N GLY A 52 3.15 14.53 -6.45
CA GLY A 52 2.32 15.31 -5.53
C GLY A 52 2.37 16.81 -5.82
N ARG A 53 3.58 17.36 -6.03
CA ARG A 53 3.77 18.77 -6.42
C ARG A 53 3.17 19.05 -7.79
N TYR A 54 3.36 18.16 -8.75
CA TYR A 54 2.76 18.25 -10.08
C TYR A 54 1.24 18.36 -9.94
N ALA A 55 0.57 17.43 -9.26
CA ALA A 55 -0.88 17.45 -9.12
C ALA A 55 -1.39 18.74 -8.47
N LYS A 56 -0.81 19.13 -7.35
CA LYS A 56 -1.22 20.31 -6.58
C LYS A 56 -0.97 21.63 -7.31
N SER A 57 0.06 21.69 -8.17
CA SER A 57 0.29 22.87 -9.01
C SER A 57 -0.76 23.05 -10.12
N ARG A 58 -1.42 21.97 -10.56
CA ARG A 58 -2.52 22.03 -11.55
C ARG A 58 -3.88 22.21 -10.88
N LYS A 59 -4.08 21.59 -9.72
CA LYS A 59 -5.31 21.67 -8.93
C LYS A 59 -4.94 21.74 -7.44
N PRO A 60 -4.95 22.95 -6.83
CA PRO A 60 -4.47 23.16 -5.46
C PRO A 60 -5.14 22.27 -4.39
N ASP A 61 -6.43 22.00 -4.54
CA ASP A 61 -7.20 21.17 -3.62
C ASP A 61 -7.14 19.66 -3.97
N PHE A 62 -6.27 19.25 -4.91
CA PHE A 62 -6.14 17.86 -5.30
C PHE A 62 -5.47 17.04 -4.21
N VAL A 63 -6.16 15.99 -3.77
CA VAL A 63 -5.72 15.15 -2.66
C VAL A 63 -4.77 14.07 -3.18
N VAL A 64 -3.65 13.88 -2.49
CA VAL A 64 -2.67 12.82 -2.80
C VAL A 64 -2.55 11.90 -1.60
N LEU A 65 -3.04 10.67 -1.74
CA LEU A 65 -2.86 9.62 -0.74
C LEU A 65 -1.82 8.62 -1.24
N VAL A 66 -1.14 7.98 -0.30
CA VAL A 66 -0.22 6.87 -0.58
C VAL A 66 -0.78 5.63 0.10
N ARG A 67 -0.92 4.53 -0.64
CA ARG A 67 -1.28 3.22 -0.10
C ARG A 67 -0.03 2.40 0.13
N ASN A 68 0.08 1.85 1.34
CA ASN A 68 1.29 1.19 1.84
C ASN A 68 2.51 2.15 1.83
N GLY A 69 3.75 1.64 1.84
CA GLY A 69 4.94 2.50 1.82
C GLY A 69 5.22 3.24 3.13
N SER A 70 4.85 2.66 4.27
CA SER A 70 5.03 3.24 5.61
C SER A 70 6.47 3.66 5.90
N GLU A 71 7.44 2.94 5.36
CA GLU A 71 8.87 3.15 5.57
C GLU A 71 9.43 4.33 4.77
N LEU A 72 8.62 4.95 3.91
CA LEU A 72 8.95 6.21 3.24
C LEU A 72 8.63 7.43 4.10
N VAL A 73 7.89 7.29 5.20
CA VAL A 73 7.47 8.45 6.02
C VAL A 73 8.62 8.94 6.91
N VAL A 74 9.37 8.01 7.50
CA VAL A 74 10.40 8.29 8.51
C VAL A 74 11.73 7.62 8.16
N LYS A 75 12.85 8.14 8.67
CA LYS A 75 14.14 7.44 8.57
C LYS A 75 14.07 6.12 9.34
N GLY A 76 14.14 5.01 8.62
CA GLY A 76 14.23 3.67 9.20
C GLY A 76 15.67 3.23 9.49
N GLU A 77 15.83 2.12 10.20
CA GLU A 77 17.14 1.56 10.54
C GLU A 77 17.92 1.12 9.30
N ARG A 78 17.28 0.44 8.36
CA ARG A 78 17.91 0.06 7.09
C ARG A 78 18.50 1.27 6.35
N GLU A 79 17.77 2.37 6.34
CA GLU A 79 18.21 3.60 5.69
C GLU A 79 19.37 4.26 6.45
N ALA A 80 19.45 4.10 7.77
CA ALA A 80 20.59 4.54 8.58
C ALA A 80 21.81 3.63 8.36
N GLU A 81 21.62 2.31 8.24
CA GLU A 81 22.66 1.35 7.87
C GLU A 81 23.21 1.65 6.47
N TRP A 82 22.34 2.03 5.53
CA TRP A 82 22.76 2.48 4.22
C TRP A 82 23.67 3.72 4.31
N ASP A 83 23.30 4.73 5.12
CA ASP A 83 24.15 5.92 5.33
C ASP A 83 25.52 5.53 5.93
N GLU A 84 25.57 4.54 6.83
CA GLU A 84 26.81 4.05 7.44
C GLU A 84 27.72 3.33 6.44
N VAL A 85 27.16 2.52 5.53
CA VAL A 85 27.92 1.85 4.47
C VAL A 85 28.51 2.88 3.50
N GLN A 86 27.70 3.86 3.10
CA GLN A 86 28.05 4.81 2.05
C GLN A 86 29.01 5.91 2.53
N ASP A 87 28.95 6.26 3.81
CA ASP A 87 29.79 7.28 4.41
C ASP A 87 30.23 6.90 5.82
N PRO A 88 31.07 5.86 6.01
CA PRO A 88 31.40 5.34 7.35
C PRO A 88 31.96 6.41 8.30
N ASP A 89 32.75 7.33 7.75
CA ASP A 89 33.40 8.41 8.49
C ASP A 89 32.53 9.67 8.67
N GLY A 90 31.33 9.72 8.06
CA GLY A 90 30.43 10.87 8.13
C GLY A 90 30.97 12.12 7.43
N ARG A 91 31.82 11.96 6.41
CA ARG A 91 32.50 13.06 5.70
C ARG A 91 31.75 13.54 4.47
N PHE A 92 30.92 12.68 3.87
CA PHE A 92 30.24 12.99 2.61
C PHE A 92 28.84 13.55 2.84
N PHE A 93 28.13 13.10 3.87
CA PHE A 93 26.84 13.67 4.22
C PHE A 93 27.02 14.87 5.16
N GLU A 94 26.72 16.09 4.68
CA GLU A 94 26.76 17.31 5.51
C GLU A 94 25.98 17.16 6.82
N LYS A 95 24.87 16.42 6.78
CA LYS A 95 24.10 16.00 7.95
C LYS A 95 23.24 14.78 7.64
N ARG A 96 23.50 13.65 8.31
CA ARG A 96 22.62 12.47 8.22
C ARG A 96 21.23 12.77 8.78
N HIS A 97 20.19 12.33 8.09
CA HIS A 97 18.82 12.50 8.56
C HIS A 97 18.61 11.60 9.79
N PRO A 98 18.14 12.12 10.95
CA PRO A 98 18.15 11.33 12.17
C PRO A 98 17.14 10.18 12.13
N LEU A 99 17.49 9.05 12.75
CA LEU A 99 16.62 7.89 12.90
C LEU A 99 15.26 8.28 13.51
N GLY A 100 14.17 7.77 12.93
CA GLY A 100 12.80 8.05 13.39
C GLY A 100 12.26 9.44 13.02
N GLN A 101 13.07 10.35 12.46
CA GLN A 101 12.57 11.65 12.03
C GLN A 101 11.79 11.53 10.71
N PRO A 102 10.66 12.24 10.58
CA PRO A 102 9.90 12.27 9.34
C PRO A 102 10.62 13.02 8.23
N PHE A 103 10.51 12.50 7.00
CA PHE A 103 10.94 13.21 5.80
C PHE A 103 9.92 14.31 5.46
N ARG A 104 10.11 15.50 6.04
CA ARG A 104 9.18 16.64 5.89
C ARG A 104 8.79 16.95 4.44
N PRO A 105 9.70 16.96 3.44
CA PRO A 105 9.30 17.19 2.05
C PRO A 105 8.28 16.17 1.53
N TYR A 106 8.43 14.90 1.93
CA TYR A 106 7.51 13.81 1.58
C TYR A 106 6.16 13.97 2.28
N VAL A 107 6.18 14.17 3.61
CA VAL A 107 4.97 14.37 4.42
C VAL A 107 4.16 15.61 3.98
N ASN A 108 4.84 16.63 3.46
CA ASN A 108 4.18 17.83 2.92
C ASN A 108 3.60 17.61 1.51
N ALA A 109 4.11 16.66 0.74
CA ALA A 109 3.62 16.36 -0.60
C ALA A 109 2.30 15.60 -0.56
N ILE A 110 2.08 14.76 0.47
CA ILE A 110 0.91 13.89 0.61
C ILE A 110 -0.10 14.45 1.62
N ASP A 111 -1.35 13.99 1.53
CA ASP A 111 -2.46 14.40 2.39
C ASP A 111 -2.90 13.29 3.37
N GLY A 112 -2.43 12.07 3.16
CA GLY A 112 -2.69 10.94 4.04
C GLY A 112 -2.08 9.62 3.56
N LEU A 113 -2.24 8.61 4.40
CA LEU A 113 -1.75 7.25 4.18
C LEU A 113 -2.93 6.27 4.22
N VAL A 114 -2.98 5.33 3.29
CA VAL A 114 -3.90 4.19 3.28
C VAL A 114 -3.11 2.97 3.71
N LEU A 115 -3.56 2.30 4.76
CA LEU A 115 -2.89 1.14 5.34
C LEU A 115 -3.78 -0.10 5.25
N ASP A 116 -3.20 -1.20 4.79
CA ASP A 116 -3.91 -2.46 4.69
C ASP A 116 -3.83 -3.24 6.00
N ASN A 117 -4.94 -3.85 6.43
CA ASN A 117 -5.01 -4.83 7.52
C ASN A 117 -4.50 -4.32 8.89
N LEU A 118 -4.91 -3.11 9.30
CA LEU A 118 -4.61 -2.57 10.63
C LEU A 118 -5.32 -3.34 11.75
N TYR A 119 -6.56 -3.77 11.48
CA TYR A 119 -7.50 -4.33 12.46
C TYR A 119 -7.88 -5.78 12.16
N CYS A 120 -7.86 -6.19 10.89
CA CYS A 120 -8.19 -7.54 10.45
C CYS A 120 -6.97 -8.32 9.96
N GLY A 121 -7.11 -9.65 9.96
CA GLY A 121 -6.10 -10.54 9.39
C GLY A 121 -4.89 -10.82 10.29
N PRO A 122 -3.93 -11.60 9.78
CA PRO A 122 -2.77 -12.06 10.56
C PRO A 122 -1.87 -10.90 11.03
N GLU A 123 -1.86 -9.78 10.30
CA GLU A 123 -1.00 -8.63 10.56
C GLU A 123 -1.61 -7.61 11.54
N ALA A 124 -2.86 -7.80 11.95
CA ALA A 124 -3.57 -6.88 12.84
C ALA A 124 -2.81 -6.59 14.15
N PHE A 125 -2.91 -5.34 14.60
CA PHE A 125 -2.24 -4.84 15.81
C PHE A 125 -2.73 -5.49 17.11
N GLY A 126 -4.02 -5.86 17.16
CA GLY A 126 -4.64 -6.46 18.35
C GLY A 126 -4.71 -5.54 19.57
N LYS A 127 -4.43 -4.24 19.42
CA LYS A 127 -4.51 -3.23 20.48
C LYS A 127 -4.80 -1.83 19.90
N PRO A 128 -5.29 -0.88 20.72
CA PRO A 128 -5.49 0.51 20.29
C PRO A 128 -4.20 1.15 19.75
N LEU A 129 -4.33 1.92 18.67
CA LEU A 129 -3.17 2.50 17.99
C LEU A 129 -2.42 3.51 18.86
N ASP A 130 -3.12 4.30 19.67
CA ASP A 130 -2.49 5.24 20.61
C ASP A 130 -1.66 4.52 21.67
N LYS A 131 -2.13 3.34 22.11
CA LYS A 131 -1.38 2.49 23.05
C LYS A 131 -0.13 1.93 22.38
N ALA A 132 -0.24 1.45 21.14
CA ALA A 132 0.91 0.94 20.38
C ALA A 132 1.97 2.02 20.14
N ILE A 133 1.55 3.25 19.81
CA ILE A 133 2.45 4.41 19.65
C ILE A 133 3.17 4.72 20.98
N GLN A 134 2.43 4.74 22.09
CA GLN A 134 3.02 5.02 23.39
C GLN A 134 4.04 3.94 23.81
N GLU A 135 3.68 2.67 23.67
CA GLU A 135 4.58 1.54 23.94
C GLU A 135 5.87 1.63 23.10
N GLN A 136 5.76 1.99 21.81
CA GLN A 136 6.93 2.14 20.94
C GLN A 136 7.81 3.31 21.37
N ARG A 137 7.24 4.47 21.73
CA ARG A 137 8.00 5.62 22.23
C ARG A 137 8.75 5.32 23.52
N ASP A 138 8.11 4.57 24.42
CA ASP A 138 8.73 4.15 25.68
C ASP A 138 9.90 3.18 25.42
N LEU A 139 9.73 2.24 24.48
CA LEU A 139 10.79 1.35 24.03
C LEU A 139 11.96 2.12 23.39
N ASP A 140 11.68 3.09 22.52
CA ASP A 140 12.71 3.87 21.84
C ASP A 140 13.57 4.68 22.81
N ARG A 141 12.97 5.20 23.89
CA ARG A 141 13.71 5.87 24.97
C ARG A 141 14.68 4.91 25.65
N VAL A 142 14.24 3.68 25.95
CA VAL A 142 15.12 2.65 26.51
C VAL A 142 16.25 2.30 25.55
N LEU A 143 15.95 2.07 24.27
CA LEU A 143 16.95 1.76 23.25
C LEU A 143 17.95 2.90 23.05
N ALA A 144 17.52 4.16 23.14
CA ALA A 144 18.41 5.32 23.09
C ALA A 144 19.36 5.35 24.30
N ASP A 145 18.87 5.11 25.52
CA ASP A 145 19.69 5.04 26.72
C ASP A 145 20.70 3.89 26.69
N GLU A 146 20.33 2.76 26.06
CA GLU A 146 21.23 1.62 25.85
C GLU A 146 22.31 1.92 24.81
N ARG A 147 21.95 2.52 23.68
CA ARG A 147 22.91 2.96 22.65
C ARG A 147 23.91 3.97 23.22
N ALA A 148 23.46 4.88 24.08
CA ALA A 148 24.33 5.83 24.77
C ALA A 148 25.36 5.15 25.69
N LYS A 149 25.09 3.91 26.14
CA LYS A 149 26.00 3.07 26.93
C LYS A 149 26.80 2.07 26.06
N GLY A 150 26.69 2.15 24.74
CA GLY A 150 27.34 1.23 23.81
C GLY A 150 26.66 -0.15 23.70
N ILE A 151 25.44 -0.31 24.22
CA ILE A 151 24.66 -1.54 24.12
C ILE A 151 23.79 -1.45 22.86
N HIS A 152 24.03 -2.34 21.90
CA HIS A 152 23.27 -2.42 20.66
C HIS A 152 22.36 -3.66 20.69
N ARG A 153 21.05 -3.45 20.87
CA ARG A 153 20.04 -4.50 20.71
C ARG A 153 19.39 -4.43 19.33
N PRO A 154 18.99 -5.58 18.74
CA PRO A 154 18.15 -5.55 17.57
C PRO A 154 16.80 -4.94 17.91
N ALA A 155 16.21 -4.21 16.96
CA ALA A 155 14.94 -3.51 17.19
C ALA A 155 13.76 -4.46 17.42
N THR A 156 13.79 -5.63 16.77
CA THR A 156 12.85 -6.72 17.01
C THR A 156 13.58 -7.84 17.75
N PRO A 157 13.18 -8.20 18.98
CA PRO A 157 13.80 -9.29 19.73
C PRO A 157 13.69 -10.60 18.97
N GLN A 158 14.82 -11.31 18.81
CA GLN A 158 14.81 -12.67 18.29
C GLN A 158 14.70 -13.65 19.46
N PRO A 159 13.64 -14.48 19.52
CA PRO A 159 13.52 -15.48 20.58
C PRO A 159 14.64 -16.51 20.44
N LEU A 160 15.41 -16.70 21.51
CA LEU A 160 16.44 -17.74 21.60
C LEU A 160 15.85 -18.97 22.32
N GLY A 161 15.68 -20.07 21.59
CA GLY A 161 15.32 -21.38 22.14
C GLY A 161 13.85 -21.52 22.60
N PRO A 162 13.45 -22.72 23.09
CA PRO A 162 14.24 -23.96 23.15
C PRO A 162 14.40 -24.62 21.77
N PHE A 163 15.60 -25.09 21.46
CA PHE A 163 15.90 -25.80 20.21
C PHE A 163 15.44 -27.27 20.29
N SER A 164 14.82 -27.77 19.24
CA SER A 164 14.52 -29.18 19.00
C SER A 164 15.67 -29.85 18.25
N ILE A 165 15.87 -31.14 18.49
CA ILE A 165 16.79 -31.98 17.70
C ILE A 165 16.14 -32.52 16.42
N ASP A 166 14.80 -32.43 16.31
CA ASP A 166 14.05 -32.84 15.13
C ASP A 166 14.11 -31.73 14.05
N PRO A 167 14.73 -31.98 12.88
CA PRO A 167 14.87 -30.99 11.82
C PRO A 167 13.52 -30.44 11.30
N VAL A 168 12.47 -31.26 11.27
CA VAL A 168 11.16 -30.84 10.76
C VAL A 168 10.51 -29.85 11.73
N GLU A 169 10.58 -30.15 13.03
CA GLU A 169 10.06 -29.27 14.07
C GLU A 169 10.87 -27.97 14.16
N GLU A 170 12.20 -28.02 14.00
CA GLU A 170 13.03 -26.82 13.96
C GLU A 170 12.72 -25.92 12.76
N LEU A 171 12.54 -26.50 11.56
CA LEU A 171 12.16 -25.73 10.38
C LEU A 171 10.80 -25.05 10.58
N ARG A 172 9.82 -25.76 11.18
CA ARG A 172 8.51 -25.21 11.50
C ARG A 172 8.62 -24.05 12.50
N ARG A 173 9.40 -24.21 13.57
CA ARG A 173 9.64 -23.16 14.58
C ARG A 173 10.36 -21.97 13.99
N ALA A 174 11.41 -22.18 13.20
CA ALA A 174 12.13 -21.12 12.52
C ALA A 174 11.20 -20.31 11.61
N ALA A 175 10.31 -20.98 10.87
CA ALA A 175 9.31 -20.31 10.04
C ALA A 175 8.25 -19.55 10.86
N GLU A 176 7.88 -20.05 12.04
CA GLU A 176 6.97 -19.34 12.97
C GLU A 176 7.63 -18.10 13.58
N VAL A 177 8.87 -18.22 14.07
CA VAL A 177 9.66 -17.11 14.61
C VAL A 177 9.89 -16.04 13.54
N LYS A 178 10.26 -16.44 12.32
CA LYS A 178 10.45 -15.52 11.19
C LYS A 178 9.17 -14.73 10.92
N ARG A 179 8.02 -15.40 10.80
CA ARG A 179 6.73 -14.74 10.59
C ARG A 179 6.36 -13.78 11.71
N GLN A 180 6.59 -14.16 12.96
CA GLN A 180 6.34 -13.27 14.10
C GLN A 180 7.25 -12.04 14.09
N ALA A 181 8.55 -12.22 13.78
CA ALA A 181 9.50 -11.12 13.68
C ALA A 181 9.15 -10.15 12.54
N GLU A 182 8.78 -10.67 11.36
CA GLU A 182 8.33 -9.89 10.21
C GLU A 182 7.07 -9.08 10.53
N LYS A 183 6.09 -9.71 11.20
CA LYS A 183 4.88 -9.03 11.68
C LYS A 183 5.21 -7.89 12.62
N LEU A 184 6.04 -8.13 13.65
CA LEU A 184 6.43 -7.10 14.62
C LEU A 184 7.17 -5.94 13.94
N GLU A 185 8.06 -6.23 13.00
CA GLU A 185 8.80 -5.23 12.25
C GLU A 185 7.86 -4.40 11.35
N ARG A 186 6.90 -5.02 10.67
CA ARG A 186 5.85 -4.33 9.89
C ARG A 186 5.01 -3.42 10.78
N GLN A 187 4.58 -3.92 11.94
CA GLN A 187 3.80 -3.12 12.90
C GLN A 187 4.62 -1.93 13.41
N ARG A 188 5.88 -2.15 13.77
CA ARG A 188 6.80 -1.09 14.21
C ARG A 188 6.93 0.01 13.16
N ARG A 189 7.21 -0.35 11.91
CA ARG A 189 7.30 0.61 10.78
C ARG A 189 6.01 1.40 10.59
N THR A 190 4.88 0.70 10.67
CA THR A 190 3.55 1.29 10.56
C THR A 190 3.28 2.27 11.72
N ILE A 191 3.70 1.96 12.96
CA ILE A 191 3.56 2.87 14.11
C ILE A 191 4.27 4.19 13.86
N TYR A 192 5.54 4.16 13.42
CA TYR A 192 6.29 5.38 13.14
C TYR A 192 5.64 6.22 12.04
N ALA A 193 5.21 5.57 10.97
CA ALA A 193 4.52 6.23 9.86
C ALA A 193 3.23 6.91 10.35
N VAL A 194 2.40 6.18 11.10
CA VAL A 194 1.14 6.70 11.63
C VAL A 194 1.37 7.85 12.59
N ASP A 195 2.34 7.74 13.51
CA ASP A 195 2.65 8.81 14.46
C ASP A 195 3.08 10.09 13.72
N ALA A 196 4.00 9.97 12.77
CA ALA A 196 4.45 11.10 11.95
C ALA A 196 3.33 11.74 11.12
N ILE A 197 2.49 10.95 10.45
CA ILE A 197 1.37 11.43 9.63
C ILE A 197 0.31 12.12 10.50
N ARG A 198 0.00 11.57 11.68
CA ARG A 198 -0.92 12.21 12.63
C ARG A 198 -0.38 13.52 13.19
N GLN A 199 0.90 13.58 13.56
CA GLN A 199 1.54 14.82 14.01
C GLN A 199 1.54 15.91 12.93
N ALA A 200 1.61 15.51 11.67
CA ALA A 200 1.49 16.43 10.53
C ALA A 200 0.03 16.82 10.19
N GLY A 201 -0.96 16.37 10.97
CA GLY A 201 -2.38 16.66 10.74
C GLY A 201 -2.95 16.00 9.47
N ARG A 202 -2.31 14.93 8.98
CA ARG A 202 -2.71 14.21 7.78
C ARG A 202 -3.62 13.04 8.13
N ARG A 203 -4.40 12.57 7.15
CA ARG A 203 -5.42 11.53 7.39
C ARG A 203 -4.81 10.13 7.31
N ILE A 204 -5.28 9.25 8.18
CA ILE A 204 -5.04 7.81 8.06
C ILE A 204 -6.34 7.16 7.58
N LEU A 205 -6.22 6.37 6.53
CA LEU A 205 -7.26 5.49 6.01
C LEU A 205 -6.82 4.05 6.22
N SER A 206 -7.77 3.13 6.35
CA SER A 206 -7.45 1.71 6.32
C SER A 206 -8.38 0.88 5.45
N LEU A 207 -7.81 -0.14 4.84
CA LEU A 207 -8.48 -1.13 4.03
C LEU A 207 -8.33 -2.49 4.70
N GLU A 208 -9.44 -3.04 5.20
CA GLU A 208 -9.43 -4.26 6.00
C GLU A 208 -10.01 -5.43 5.21
N SER A 209 -9.21 -6.47 5.05
CA SER A 209 -9.63 -7.76 4.49
C SER A 209 -9.95 -8.73 5.62
N CYS A 210 -11.18 -8.71 6.10
CA CYS A 210 -11.61 -9.51 7.25
C CYS A 210 -12.11 -10.90 6.84
N LYS A 211 -11.99 -11.89 7.73
CA LYS A 211 -12.48 -13.24 7.43
C LYS A 211 -13.99 -13.33 7.55
N THR A 212 -14.59 -12.60 8.50
CA THR A 212 -16.02 -12.67 8.80
C THR A 212 -16.66 -11.28 8.92
N ALA A 213 -17.98 -11.21 8.73
CA ALA A 213 -18.73 -9.98 8.94
C ALA A 213 -18.61 -9.43 10.37
N LYS A 214 -18.47 -10.31 11.37
CA LYS A 214 -18.26 -9.93 12.77
C LYS A 214 -16.90 -9.23 12.97
N GLU A 215 -15.85 -9.74 12.33
CA GLU A 215 -14.53 -9.09 12.33
C GLU A 215 -14.58 -7.73 11.64
N SER A 216 -15.25 -7.62 10.49
CA SER A 216 -15.47 -6.33 9.80
C SER A 216 -16.17 -5.31 10.71
N GLN A 217 -17.22 -5.72 11.43
CA GLN A 217 -17.90 -4.86 12.40
C GLN A 217 -16.99 -4.43 13.57
N SER A 218 -16.15 -5.34 14.08
CA SER A 218 -15.17 -5.01 15.12
C SER A 218 -14.14 -4.02 14.60
N ALA A 219 -13.63 -4.22 13.37
CA ALA A 219 -12.67 -3.34 12.74
C ALA A 219 -13.21 -1.91 12.58
N TYR A 220 -14.48 -1.74 12.22
CA TYR A 220 -15.12 -0.42 12.20
C TYR A 220 -15.16 0.23 13.60
N ALA A 221 -15.46 -0.52 14.66
CA ALA A 221 -15.48 0.01 16.01
C ALA A 221 -14.07 0.41 16.50
N ASP A 222 -13.06 -0.42 16.21
CA ASP A 222 -11.65 -0.14 16.50
C ASP A 222 -11.13 1.08 15.73
N ALA A 223 -11.49 1.19 14.45
CA ALA A 223 -11.16 2.33 13.61
C ALA A 223 -11.76 3.65 14.11
N VAL A 224 -13.02 3.63 14.57
CA VAL A 224 -13.67 4.82 15.15
C VAL A 224 -12.92 5.30 16.40
N ARG A 225 -12.53 4.37 17.28
CA ARG A 225 -11.71 4.70 18.46
C ARG A 225 -10.39 5.37 18.04
N ASP A 226 -9.73 4.80 17.04
CA ASP A 226 -8.43 5.26 16.57
C ASP A 226 -8.53 6.41 15.54
N LYS A 227 -9.73 6.93 15.26
CA LYS A 227 -10.00 8.02 14.31
C LYS A 227 -9.45 7.75 12.90
N VAL A 228 -9.50 6.49 12.47
CA VAL A 228 -9.08 6.04 11.14
C VAL A 228 -10.31 5.93 10.23
N LEU A 229 -10.18 6.42 8.99
CA LEU A 229 -11.23 6.30 7.97
C LEU A 229 -11.12 4.92 7.29
N THR A 230 -11.96 3.97 7.71
CA THR A 230 -11.82 2.56 7.35
C THR A 230 -12.89 2.10 6.38
N TYR A 231 -12.50 1.20 5.47
CA TYR A 231 -13.39 0.31 4.73
C TYR A 231 -12.99 -1.12 5.05
N ALA A 232 -13.93 -1.90 5.59
CA ALA A 232 -13.71 -3.30 5.95
C ALA A 232 -14.65 -4.20 5.14
N HIS A 233 -14.06 -5.05 4.30
CA HIS A 233 -14.78 -6.10 3.59
C HIS A 233 -14.60 -7.46 4.28
N SER A 234 -15.42 -8.44 3.91
CA SER A 234 -15.32 -9.79 4.47
C SER A 234 -15.46 -10.88 3.42
N GLY A 235 -14.80 -12.02 3.63
CA GLY A 235 -14.85 -13.16 2.72
C GLY A 235 -13.97 -12.95 1.49
N ASN A 236 -14.46 -13.36 0.32
CA ASN A 236 -13.69 -13.36 -0.94
C ASN A 236 -13.86 -12.09 -1.78
N ASP A 237 -14.31 -10.98 -1.18
CA ASP A 237 -14.41 -9.71 -1.88
C ASP A 237 -13.00 -9.25 -2.29
N THR A 238 -12.84 -8.96 -3.58
CA THR A 238 -11.57 -8.51 -4.19
C THR A 238 -11.65 -7.03 -4.63
N LEU A 239 -12.50 -6.26 -3.94
CA LEU A 239 -12.80 -4.85 -4.25
C LEU A 239 -13.46 -4.71 -5.64
N ASN A 240 -14.26 -5.71 -6.00
CA ASN A 240 -15.02 -5.77 -7.26
C ASN A 240 -16.54 -5.63 -7.04
N LEU A 241 -16.96 -5.39 -5.79
CA LEU A 241 -18.36 -5.31 -5.39
C LEU A 241 -18.71 -3.93 -4.84
N ILE A 242 -19.98 -3.57 -4.99
CA ILE A 242 -20.59 -2.43 -4.30
C ILE A 242 -21.56 -3.02 -3.27
N PRO A 243 -21.28 -2.85 -1.96
CA PRO A 243 -22.15 -3.38 -0.92
C PRO A 243 -23.59 -2.89 -1.06
N SER A 244 -24.54 -3.79 -0.84
CA SER A 244 -25.96 -3.42 -0.77
C SER A 244 -26.30 -2.83 0.60
N GLY A 245 -27.32 -1.98 0.65
CA GLY A 245 -27.76 -1.33 1.88
C GLY A 245 -27.03 -0.04 2.21
N HIS A 246 -27.07 0.34 3.49
CA HIS A 246 -26.51 1.59 3.99
C HIS A 246 -25.05 1.39 4.41
N PRO A 247 -24.12 2.26 3.97
CA PRO A 247 -22.73 2.17 4.39
C PRO A 247 -22.57 2.49 5.87
N TRP A 248 -21.53 1.94 6.49
CA TRP A 248 -21.13 2.33 7.84
C TRP A 248 -20.92 3.85 7.89
N GLY A 249 -21.50 4.52 8.89
CA GLY A 249 -21.38 5.97 9.02
C GLY A 249 -21.97 6.74 7.84
N GLU A 250 -23.02 6.23 7.18
CA GLU A 250 -23.74 6.93 6.11
C GLU A 250 -24.08 8.37 6.52
N ASN A 251 -23.84 9.31 5.60
CA ASN A 251 -23.87 10.73 5.89
C ASN A 251 -24.52 11.49 4.72
N PRO A 252 -25.60 12.26 4.93
CA PRO A 252 -26.21 13.05 3.88
C PRO A 252 -25.48 14.38 3.61
N ALA A 253 -24.49 14.76 4.42
CA ALA A 253 -23.80 16.04 4.26
C ALA A 253 -22.89 16.04 3.02
N PRO A 254 -22.72 17.19 2.35
CA PRO A 254 -21.72 17.34 1.29
C PRO A 254 -20.30 17.24 1.85
N ILE A 255 -19.39 16.65 1.06
CA ILE A 255 -17.99 16.39 1.45
C ILE A 255 -17.06 17.19 0.53
N PRO A 256 -16.76 18.47 0.85
CA PRO A 256 -15.83 19.27 0.07
C PRO A 256 -14.36 18.92 0.33
N THR A 257 -14.02 18.34 1.50
CA THR A 257 -12.63 18.01 1.87
C THR A 257 -12.50 16.61 2.47
N LEU A 258 -11.32 16.00 2.37
CA LEU A 258 -11.05 14.64 2.89
C LEU A 258 -11.30 14.53 4.40
N ASN A 259 -11.07 15.60 5.16
CA ASN A 259 -11.24 15.61 6.62
C ASN A 259 -12.70 15.43 7.07
N GLN A 260 -13.66 15.70 6.18
CA GLN A 260 -15.09 15.55 6.48
C GLN A 260 -15.64 14.17 6.11
N ALA A 261 -14.89 13.36 5.35
CA ALA A 261 -15.31 12.02 4.97
C ALA A 261 -15.38 11.09 6.19
N ARG A 262 -16.53 10.43 6.36
CA ARG A 262 -16.81 9.49 7.46
C ARG A 262 -16.76 8.03 7.03
N ASN A 263 -16.89 7.78 5.74
CA ASN A 263 -16.83 6.45 5.14
C ASN A 263 -16.27 6.56 3.71
N TRP A 264 -15.85 5.44 3.15
CA TRP A 264 -15.35 5.41 1.79
C TRP A 264 -15.59 4.03 1.16
N LEU A 265 -15.55 3.97 -0.16
CA LEU A 265 -15.74 2.74 -0.92
C LEU A 265 -14.65 2.60 -1.99
N PRO A 266 -13.72 1.66 -1.82
CA PRO A 266 -12.82 1.22 -2.88
C PRO A 266 -13.50 0.20 -3.79
N VAL A 267 -13.54 0.48 -5.08
CA VAL A 267 -13.93 -0.46 -6.16
C VAL A 267 -12.85 -0.43 -7.23
N LEU A 268 -11.81 -1.22 -7.02
CA LEU A 268 -10.61 -1.24 -7.87
C LEU A 268 -10.74 -2.18 -9.06
N ARG A 269 -11.74 -3.06 -9.05
CA ARG A 269 -12.00 -4.00 -10.14
C ARG A 269 -13.43 -3.86 -10.65
N ALA A 270 -13.58 -3.93 -11.97
CA ALA A 270 -14.87 -3.77 -12.64
C ALA A 270 -15.31 -5.03 -13.41
N ASP A 271 -14.74 -6.20 -13.08
CA ASP A 271 -15.00 -7.48 -13.74
C ASP A 271 -16.46 -7.93 -13.61
N GLN A 272 -17.14 -7.57 -12.51
CA GLN A 272 -18.52 -7.97 -12.23
C GLN A 272 -19.59 -7.17 -12.99
N PHE A 273 -19.22 -6.07 -13.64
CA PHE A 273 -20.15 -5.22 -14.38
C PHE A 273 -20.10 -5.57 -15.86
N GLY A 274 -21.23 -5.52 -16.58
CA GLY A 274 -21.29 -5.88 -17.99
C GLY A 274 -20.73 -4.79 -18.90
N SER A 275 -20.84 -3.52 -18.49
CA SER A 275 -20.36 -2.36 -19.24
C SER A 275 -19.85 -1.23 -18.34
N LYS A 276 -19.09 -0.28 -18.92
CA LYS A 276 -18.69 0.96 -18.22
C LYS A 276 -19.90 1.74 -17.71
N ALA A 277 -20.98 1.81 -18.50
CA ALA A 277 -22.19 2.50 -18.11
C ALA A 277 -22.87 1.87 -16.89
N GLU A 278 -22.91 0.53 -16.81
CA GLU A 278 -23.43 -0.19 -15.65
C GLU A 278 -22.55 0.03 -14.42
N TRP A 279 -21.23 -0.03 -14.57
CA TRP A 279 -20.28 0.21 -13.49
C TRP A 279 -20.42 1.63 -12.90
N VAL A 280 -20.41 2.66 -13.75
CA VAL A 280 -20.60 4.06 -13.33
C VAL A 280 -21.96 4.26 -12.66
N THR A 281 -23.02 3.67 -13.21
CA THR A 281 -24.37 3.78 -12.64
C THR A 281 -24.47 3.09 -11.28
N ALA A 282 -23.80 1.96 -11.09
CA ALA A 282 -23.78 1.26 -9.81
C ALA A 282 -23.04 2.08 -8.75
N LEU A 283 -21.90 2.68 -9.11
CA LEU A 283 -21.13 3.57 -8.22
C LEU A 283 -21.92 4.83 -7.85
N GLU A 284 -22.60 5.46 -8.82
CA GLU A 284 -23.50 6.62 -8.61
C GLU A 284 -24.60 6.32 -7.60
N ARG A 285 -25.10 5.08 -7.56
CA ARG A 285 -26.16 4.63 -6.65
C ARG A 285 -25.70 4.31 -5.22
N SER A 286 -24.44 4.58 -4.87
CA SER A 286 -23.93 4.40 -3.51
C SER A 286 -23.92 5.72 -2.72
N ASN A 287 -23.93 5.63 -1.38
CA ASN A 287 -23.97 6.78 -0.47
C ASN A 287 -22.66 7.03 0.28
N HIS A 288 -21.53 6.58 -0.27
CA HIS A 288 -20.24 6.77 0.36
C HIS A 288 -19.73 8.21 0.21
N ASP A 289 -19.04 8.74 1.23
CA ASP A 289 -18.46 10.09 1.28
C ASP A 289 -17.26 10.25 0.34
N MET A 290 -16.58 9.15 0.06
CA MET A 290 -15.45 9.06 -0.87
C MET A 290 -15.54 7.76 -1.67
N LEU A 291 -15.30 7.86 -2.98
CA LEU A 291 -15.03 6.70 -3.83
C LEU A 291 -13.55 6.62 -4.17
N LEU A 292 -12.98 5.42 -4.15
CA LEU A 292 -11.73 5.10 -4.80
C LEU A 292 -12.01 4.13 -5.93
N VAL A 293 -11.68 4.49 -7.16
CA VAL A 293 -11.96 3.66 -8.34
C VAL A 293 -10.74 3.57 -9.25
N ASP A 294 -10.76 2.57 -10.12
CA ASP A 294 -9.85 2.54 -11.26
C ASP A 294 -10.11 3.72 -12.23
N VAL A 295 -9.05 4.18 -12.91
CA VAL A 295 -9.15 5.21 -13.95
C VAL A 295 -9.81 4.70 -15.22
N ALA A 296 -9.82 3.37 -15.43
CA ALA A 296 -10.37 2.74 -16.61
C ALA A 296 -11.22 1.52 -16.26
N TYR A 297 -12.38 1.42 -16.90
CA TYR A 297 -13.19 0.23 -16.87
C TYR A 297 -12.44 -0.94 -17.50
N ARG A 298 -12.23 -1.99 -16.69
CA ARG A 298 -11.46 -3.20 -17.06
C ARG A 298 -10.08 -2.86 -17.66
N GLY A 299 -9.46 -1.80 -17.15
CA GLY A 299 -8.09 -1.41 -17.49
C GLY A 299 -7.90 -0.79 -18.87
N VAL A 300 -8.93 -0.64 -19.70
CA VAL A 300 -8.78 -0.13 -21.09
C VAL A 300 -9.72 1.01 -21.45
N ASP A 301 -10.97 1.01 -20.94
CA ASP A 301 -11.95 2.04 -21.28
C ASP A 301 -11.97 3.15 -20.20
N GLY A 302 -11.20 4.21 -20.44
CA GLY A 302 -11.00 5.31 -19.50
C GLY A 302 -12.30 6.03 -19.09
N LEU A 303 -12.34 6.48 -17.84
CA LEU A 303 -13.39 7.38 -17.34
C LEU A 303 -13.17 8.79 -17.88
N ALA A 304 -14.16 9.31 -18.59
CA ALA A 304 -14.15 10.69 -19.07
C ALA A 304 -14.63 11.65 -17.98
N PHE A 305 -14.46 12.96 -18.20
CA PHE A 305 -14.98 13.99 -17.29
C PHE A 305 -16.49 13.86 -17.02
N ALA A 306 -17.28 13.47 -18.02
CA ALA A 306 -18.72 13.25 -17.83
C ALA A 306 -19.02 12.06 -16.88
N ASP A 307 -18.21 10.99 -16.94
CA ASP A 307 -18.37 9.83 -16.07
C ASP A 307 -18.05 10.20 -14.62
N THR A 308 -16.90 10.85 -14.38
CA THR A 308 -16.49 11.25 -13.04
C THR A 308 -17.41 12.31 -12.43
N LEU A 309 -18.00 13.20 -13.25
CA LEU A 309 -18.95 14.21 -12.81
C LEU A 309 -20.21 13.56 -12.22
N ARG A 310 -20.72 12.48 -12.84
CA ARG A 310 -21.82 11.68 -12.28
C ARG A 310 -21.44 11.09 -10.93
N LEU A 311 -20.18 10.64 -10.80
CA LEU A 311 -19.69 10.07 -9.54
C LEU A 311 -19.52 11.13 -8.43
N LYS A 312 -19.54 12.44 -8.71
CA LYS A 312 -19.38 13.48 -7.67
C LYS A 312 -20.55 13.60 -6.71
N TYR A 313 -21.65 12.92 -6.96
CA TYR A 313 -22.83 12.97 -6.11
C TYR A 313 -23.14 11.58 -5.55
N LYS A 314 -23.55 11.54 -4.28
CA LYS A 314 -24.13 10.36 -3.64
C LYS A 314 -25.51 10.10 -4.24
N LYS A 315 -26.03 8.89 -4.05
CA LYS A 315 -27.44 8.58 -4.38
C LYS A 315 -28.42 9.55 -3.70
N LEU A 316 -28.09 10.03 -2.49
CA LEU A 316 -28.88 11.03 -1.75
C LEU A 316 -28.75 12.47 -2.30
N GLY A 317 -27.94 12.71 -3.33
CA GLY A 317 -27.79 13.99 -4.02
C GLY A 317 -26.70 14.94 -3.48
N SER A 318 -26.13 14.66 -2.31
CA SER A 318 -25.04 15.47 -1.76
C SER A 318 -23.70 15.19 -2.46
N ARG A 319 -22.82 16.20 -2.56
CA ARG A 319 -21.48 16.04 -3.12
C ARG A 319 -20.61 15.07 -2.28
N ARG A 320 -19.82 14.23 -2.96
CA ARG A 320 -18.80 13.34 -2.40
C ARG A 320 -17.47 13.49 -3.14
N LEU A 321 -16.40 12.93 -2.57
CA LEU A 321 -15.08 12.88 -3.21
C LEU A 321 -14.96 11.65 -4.12
N VAL A 322 -14.25 11.79 -5.24
CA VAL A 322 -13.97 10.67 -6.16
C VAL A 322 -12.50 10.66 -6.50
N PHE A 323 -11.80 9.61 -6.10
CA PHE A 323 -10.36 9.43 -6.25
C PHE A 323 -10.06 8.30 -7.24
N ALA A 324 -8.95 8.43 -7.94
CA ALA A 324 -8.41 7.40 -8.82
C ALA A 324 -7.29 6.64 -8.11
N VAL A 325 -7.15 5.34 -8.40
CA VAL A 325 -5.92 4.60 -8.07
C VAL A 325 -4.89 4.79 -9.19
N LEU A 326 -3.62 4.93 -8.82
CA LEU A 326 -2.48 4.95 -9.73
C LEU A 326 -1.37 4.07 -9.16
N SER A 327 -1.15 2.92 -9.79
CA SER A 327 -0.02 2.04 -9.45
C SER A 327 1.30 2.70 -9.82
N LEU A 328 2.22 2.78 -8.84
CA LEU A 328 3.58 3.27 -9.05
C LEU A 328 4.55 2.13 -9.34
N GLY A 329 4.56 1.13 -8.46
CA GLY A 329 5.54 0.05 -8.48
C GLY A 329 5.33 -1.05 -9.49
N ARG A 330 4.16 -1.06 -10.13
CA ARG A 330 3.77 -2.16 -11.01
C ARG A 330 3.18 -1.66 -12.32
N ALA A 331 3.52 -2.37 -13.38
CA ALA A 331 2.86 -2.29 -14.67
C ALA A 331 1.97 -3.52 -14.82
N TYR A 332 0.86 -3.37 -15.54
CA TYR A 332 -0.09 -4.47 -15.76
C TYR A 332 -0.34 -4.69 -17.24
N ASP A 333 -0.31 -5.94 -17.67
CA ASP A 333 -0.40 -6.33 -19.09
C ASP A 333 -1.78 -6.14 -19.73
N TRP A 334 -2.80 -6.00 -18.90
CA TRP A 334 -4.19 -5.74 -19.29
C TRP A 334 -4.54 -4.25 -19.33
N ARG A 335 -3.56 -3.34 -19.14
CA ARG A 335 -3.78 -1.88 -19.13
C ARG A 335 -3.69 -1.27 -20.52
N TRP A 336 -4.37 -0.15 -20.72
CA TRP A 336 -4.37 0.63 -21.97
C TRP A 336 -2.98 1.04 -22.48
N TYR A 337 -1.99 1.16 -21.58
CA TYR A 337 -0.63 1.57 -21.93
C TYR A 337 0.26 0.40 -22.35
N TRP A 338 -0.16 -0.84 -22.11
CA TRP A 338 0.64 -2.01 -22.41
C TRP A 338 0.79 -2.18 -23.91
N GLN A 339 2.01 -2.48 -24.36
CA GLN A 339 2.29 -2.74 -25.77
C GLN A 339 2.55 -4.22 -25.97
N LYS A 340 2.07 -4.78 -27.09
CA LYS A 340 2.06 -6.24 -27.34
C LYS A 340 3.46 -6.86 -27.40
N ASP A 341 4.47 -6.06 -27.73
CA ASP A 341 5.88 -6.46 -27.83
C ASP A 341 6.63 -6.35 -26.49
N TRP A 342 5.99 -5.82 -25.44
CA TRP A 342 6.60 -5.72 -24.11
C TRP A 342 6.83 -7.10 -23.49
N GLN A 343 8.02 -7.27 -22.94
CA GLN A 343 8.49 -8.45 -22.24
C GLN A 343 9.36 -8.00 -21.07
N THR A 344 9.64 -8.90 -20.12
CA THR A 344 10.57 -8.62 -19.03
C THR A 344 11.92 -8.13 -19.58
N GLY A 345 12.38 -6.99 -19.09
CA GLY A 345 13.59 -6.29 -19.55
C GLY A 345 13.41 -5.39 -20.78
N SER A 346 12.26 -5.44 -21.46
CA SER A 346 11.94 -4.62 -22.65
C SER A 346 10.49 -4.17 -22.65
N PRO A 347 10.18 -2.91 -22.28
CA PRO A 347 11.11 -1.82 -22.00
C PRO A 347 11.92 -2.04 -20.71
N PRO A 348 13.06 -1.35 -20.55
CA PRO A 348 13.96 -1.55 -19.42
C PRO A 348 13.27 -1.42 -18.05
N PHE A 349 12.23 -0.59 -17.94
CA PHE A 349 11.51 -0.46 -16.68
C PHE A 349 10.74 -1.70 -16.25
N LEU A 350 10.35 -2.62 -17.14
CA LEU A 350 9.72 -3.88 -16.76
C LEU A 350 10.76 -4.83 -16.20
N PHE A 351 10.86 -4.95 -14.88
CA PHE A 351 11.98 -5.64 -14.24
C PHE A 351 11.73 -7.14 -14.06
N ALA A 352 10.59 -7.52 -13.49
CA ALA A 352 10.23 -8.91 -13.25
C ALA A 352 8.70 -9.08 -13.20
N PRO A 353 8.15 -10.22 -13.64
CA PRO A 353 6.74 -10.54 -13.42
C PRO A 353 6.49 -10.78 -11.93
N ASP A 354 5.30 -10.43 -11.44
CA ASP A 354 4.84 -10.84 -10.11
C ASP A 354 4.13 -12.19 -10.18
N GLU A 355 4.69 -13.18 -9.49
CA GLU A 355 4.13 -14.53 -9.43
C GLU A 355 2.85 -14.61 -8.60
N ALA A 356 2.69 -13.72 -7.62
CA ALA A 356 1.50 -13.65 -6.77
C ALA A 356 0.33 -12.95 -7.47
N ASP A 357 0.59 -12.12 -8.48
CA ASP A 357 -0.42 -11.38 -9.24
C ASP A 357 -0.18 -11.51 -10.76
N PRO A 358 -0.74 -12.56 -11.39
CA PRO A 358 -0.55 -12.80 -12.82
C PRO A 358 -0.94 -11.59 -13.69
N GLY A 359 0.01 -11.17 -14.53
CA GLY A 359 -0.12 -10.00 -15.40
C GLY A 359 0.41 -8.71 -14.79
N ALA A 360 0.81 -8.71 -13.51
CA ALA A 360 1.56 -7.61 -12.91
C ALA A 360 3.07 -7.79 -13.12
N TYR A 361 3.77 -6.67 -13.29
CA TYR A 361 5.21 -6.60 -13.50
C TYR A 361 5.80 -5.51 -12.63
N VAL A 362 6.80 -5.85 -11.82
CA VAL A 362 7.56 -4.89 -11.01
C VAL A 362 8.27 -3.91 -11.93
N THR A 363 8.14 -2.62 -11.63
CA THR A 363 8.74 -1.55 -12.42
C THR A 363 9.96 -0.93 -11.75
N ARG A 364 10.92 -0.50 -12.56
CA ARG A 364 12.01 0.39 -12.13
C ARG A 364 11.53 1.83 -12.10
N MET A 365 11.23 2.32 -10.91
CA MET A 365 10.65 3.65 -10.68
C MET A 365 11.49 4.82 -11.19
N GLU A 366 12.80 4.64 -11.29
CA GLU A 366 13.74 5.64 -11.75
C GLU A 366 13.72 5.84 -13.28
N ASP A 367 13.21 4.86 -14.04
CA ASP A 367 13.22 4.90 -15.51
C ASP A 367 12.40 6.07 -16.05
N ALA A 368 13.00 6.83 -16.95
CA ALA A 368 12.40 8.05 -17.47
C ALA A 368 11.09 7.79 -18.25
N LYS A 369 10.97 6.68 -18.99
CA LYS A 369 9.76 6.35 -19.75
C LYS A 369 8.62 5.94 -18.82
N TRP A 370 8.94 5.22 -17.74
CA TRP A 370 7.94 4.89 -16.72
C TRP A 370 7.43 6.16 -16.02
N LYS A 371 8.34 7.05 -15.58
CA LYS A 371 7.95 8.34 -14.98
C LYS A 371 7.12 9.21 -15.93
N GLU A 372 7.45 9.23 -17.22
CA GLU A 372 6.65 9.92 -18.24
C GLU A 372 5.23 9.35 -18.33
N LEU A 373 5.08 8.02 -18.32
CA LEU A 373 3.78 7.35 -18.33
C LEU A 373 2.97 7.67 -17.07
N LEU A 374 3.58 7.65 -15.89
CA LEU A 374 2.96 8.04 -14.63
C LEU A 374 2.49 9.51 -14.67
N GLY A 375 3.34 10.41 -15.16
CA GLY A 375 3.02 11.83 -15.30
C GLY A 375 1.84 12.09 -16.25
N LYS A 376 1.83 11.45 -17.43
CA LYS A 376 0.71 11.52 -18.39
C LYS A 376 -0.58 10.96 -17.80
N THR A 377 -0.47 9.85 -17.07
CA THR A 377 -1.64 9.22 -16.43
C THR A 377 -2.22 10.13 -15.35
N LEU A 378 -1.37 10.72 -14.49
CA LEU A 378 -1.80 11.68 -13.48
C LEU A 378 -2.43 12.93 -14.09
N GLU A 379 -1.87 13.44 -15.21
CA GLU A 379 -2.49 14.53 -15.97
C GLU A 379 -3.90 14.15 -16.46
N GLY A 380 -4.05 12.93 -17.00
CA GLY A 380 -5.34 12.36 -17.40
C GLY A 380 -6.33 12.28 -16.25
N ILE A 381 -5.91 11.82 -15.08
CA ILE A 381 -6.74 11.78 -13.85
C ILE A 381 -7.24 13.19 -13.48
N ILE A 382 -6.36 14.19 -13.49
CA ILE A 382 -6.72 15.56 -13.16
C ILE A 382 -7.72 16.12 -14.19
N LYS A 383 -7.46 15.93 -15.48
CA LYS A 383 -8.34 16.36 -16.58
C LYS A 383 -9.69 15.66 -16.58
N ALA A 384 -9.71 14.39 -16.20
CA ALA A 384 -10.95 13.63 -16.01
C ALA A 384 -11.74 14.13 -14.79
N GLY A 385 -11.25 15.07 -13.98
CA GLY A 385 -12.04 15.71 -12.93
C GLY A 385 -12.04 14.98 -11.58
N PHE A 386 -11.15 14.01 -11.36
CA PHE A 386 -10.97 13.38 -10.05
C PHE A 386 -10.59 14.42 -8.97
N ASP A 387 -11.01 14.18 -7.73
CA ASP A 387 -10.68 15.04 -6.57
C ASP A 387 -9.32 14.70 -5.95
N GLY A 388 -8.80 13.52 -6.24
CA GLY A 388 -7.51 13.07 -5.74
C GLY A 388 -7.05 11.79 -6.40
N VAL A 389 -5.85 11.36 -6.00
CA VAL A 389 -5.23 10.11 -6.41
C VAL A 389 -4.76 9.33 -5.18
N VAL A 390 -4.88 8.01 -5.23
CA VAL A 390 -4.23 7.09 -4.32
C VAL A 390 -3.09 6.44 -5.10
N LEU A 391 -1.85 6.78 -4.72
CA LEU A 391 -0.64 6.17 -5.25
C LEU A 391 -0.50 4.79 -4.62
N ASP A 392 -0.56 3.74 -5.43
CA ASP A 392 -0.60 2.34 -4.99
C ASP A 392 0.69 1.60 -5.36
N ASP A 393 0.83 0.37 -4.85
CA ASP A 393 2.00 -0.49 -4.99
C ASP A 393 3.29 0.18 -4.51
N THR A 394 3.18 1.07 -3.51
CA THR A 394 4.29 1.91 -3.10
C THR A 394 5.34 1.22 -2.27
N ASP A 395 5.05 0.03 -1.77
CA ASP A 395 5.95 -0.87 -1.04
C ASP A 395 6.72 -1.81 -1.97
N THR A 396 6.55 -1.73 -3.30
CA THR A 396 7.28 -2.57 -4.26
C THR A 396 8.81 -2.41 -4.15
N TYR A 397 9.31 -1.27 -3.66
CA TYR A 397 10.75 -1.11 -3.40
C TYR A 397 11.31 -2.07 -2.36
N LEU A 398 10.48 -2.56 -1.43
CA LEU A 398 10.91 -3.52 -0.43
C LEU A 398 11.43 -4.81 -1.07
N TRP A 399 10.91 -5.16 -2.24
CA TRP A 399 11.42 -6.29 -3.00
C TRP A 399 12.85 -6.07 -3.51
N PHE A 400 13.16 -4.88 -4.03
CA PHE A 400 14.54 -4.54 -4.39
C PHE A 400 15.45 -4.50 -3.16
N GLU A 401 14.94 -4.03 -2.02
CA GLU A 401 15.66 -4.07 -0.74
C GLU A 401 15.95 -5.50 -0.26
N GLU A 402 15.05 -6.45 -0.48
CA GLU A 402 15.24 -7.87 -0.18
C GLU A 402 16.28 -8.52 -1.11
N LEU A 403 16.27 -8.15 -2.40
CA LEU A 403 17.25 -8.62 -3.39
C LEU A 403 18.66 -8.05 -3.19
N MET A 404 18.80 -6.96 -2.43
CA MET A 404 20.05 -6.24 -2.21
C MET A 404 20.24 -5.99 -0.70
N PRO A 405 20.52 -7.04 0.10
CA PRO A 405 20.71 -6.90 1.52
C PRO A 405 21.98 -6.11 1.83
N LEU A 406 21.95 -5.35 2.94
CA LEU A 406 23.11 -4.60 3.42
C LEU A 406 23.99 -5.41 4.40
N ARG A 407 23.55 -6.63 4.77
CA ARG A 407 24.23 -7.56 5.68
C ARG A 407 23.92 -9.01 5.34
#